data_AF-A8RCW4-F1
#
_entry.id   AF-A8RCW4-F1
#
_cell.length_a   1.000
_cell.length_b   1.000
_cell.length_c   1.000
_cell.angle_alpha   90.00
_cell.angle_beta   90.00
_cell.angle_gamma   90.00
#
_symmetry.space_group_name_H-M   'P 1'
#
loop_
_entity.id
_entity.type
_entity.pdbx_description
1 polymer ?
#
loop_
_entity_poly.entity_id
_entity_poly.type
_entity_poly.pdbx_seq_one_letter_code
_entity_poly.pdbx_strand_id
1 'polypeptide(L)'
;MLTKGKYLEIIKEFEDDFFLHTPRFVTYHSPRFMKNIYELNQLIKEHFELVEEYNTLLTPCNALSQPYKFEDLKKGMWVWDNQLKWCFEIAICKVEIKGYENLKMFKVKNYDDSLTLMIFEKNRFYPVQMANVRCE
;
A
#
# COMPACT_ATOMS: atom_id res chain seq x y z
N MET A 1 -17.64 0.41 5.84
CA MET A 1 -17.07 1.42 6.76
C MET A 1 -17.70 2.76 6.46
N LEU A 2 -17.92 3.60 7.48
CA LEU A 2 -18.28 5.01 7.26
C LEU A 2 -17.09 5.73 6.61
N THR A 3 -17.35 6.60 5.63
CA THR A 3 -16.32 7.50 5.10
C THR A 3 -16.19 8.74 5.99
N LYS A 4 -15.03 9.38 5.99
CA LYS A 4 -14.79 10.65 6.70
C LYS A 4 -15.86 11.71 6.38
N GLY A 5 -16.21 11.84 5.09
CA GLY A 5 -17.28 12.75 4.64
C GLY A 5 -18.65 12.42 5.23
N LYS A 6 -19.05 11.14 5.18
CA LYS A 6 -20.34 10.70 5.73
C LYS A 6 -20.40 10.85 7.24
N TYR A 7 -19.28 10.67 7.94
CA TYR A 7 -19.17 10.95 9.38
C TYR A 7 -19.40 12.43 9.68
N LEU A 8 -18.74 13.33 8.94
CA LEU A 8 -18.88 14.78 9.14
C LEU A 8 -20.32 15.26 8.88
N GLU A 9 -21.01 14.68 7.89
CA GLU A 9 -22.43 14.95 7.64
C GLU A 9 -23.30 14.53 8.83
N ILE A 10 -23.14 13.30 9.33
CA ILE A 10 -23.91 12.78 10.46
C ILE A 10 -23.67 13.59 11.74
N ILE A 11 -22.41 13.98 12.00
CA ILE A 11 -22.06 14.84 13.14
C ILE A 11 -22.77 16.17 13.04
N LYS A 12 -22.73 16.80 11.87
CA LYS A 12 -23.35 18.10 11.66
C LYS A 12 -24.86 18.02 11.82
N GLU A 13 -25.49 17.01 11.25
CA GLU A 13 -26.94 16.76 11.40
C GLU A 13 -27.30 16.53 12.87
N PHE A 14 -26.51 15.74 13.60
CA PHE A 14 -26.70 15.51 15.02
C PHE A 14 -26.53 16.79 15.84
N GLU A 15 -25.49 17.59 15.58
CA GLU A 15 -25.27 18.86 16.27
C GLU A 15 -26.43 19.82 15.99
N ASP A 16 -26.83 20.00 14.73
CA ASP A 16 -27.94 20.86 14.33
C ASP A 16 -29.25 20.43 15.02
N ASP A 17 -29.61 19.14 14.97
CA ASP A 17 -30.82 18.59 15.60
C ASP A 17 -30.76 18.72 17.14
N PHE A 18 -29.62 18.38 17.74
CA PHE A 18 -29.40 18.48 19.18
C PHE A 18 -29.53 19.92 19.67
N PHE A 19 -28.94 20.90 18.98
CA PHE A 19 -29.05 22.31 19.37
C PHE A 19 -30.43 22.93 19.09
N LEU A 20 -31.17 22.41 18.10
CA LEU A 20 -32.53 22.87 17.80
C LEU A 20 -33.58 22.30 18.76
N HIS A 21 -33.43 21.05 19.18
CA HIS A 21 -34.48 20.31 19.88
C HIS A 21 -34.21 20.06 21.37
N THR A 22 -32.98 20.30 21.87
CA THR A 22 -32.74 20.26 23.32
C THR A 22 -32.97 21.62 23.98
N PRO A 23 -33.77 21.69 25.06
CA PRO A 23 -33.88 22.92 25.84
C PRO A 23 -32.49 23.36 26.29
N ARG A 24 -32.19 24.67 26.27
CA ARG A 24 -30.95 25.24 26.85
C ARG A 24 -30.64 24.72 28.26
N PHE A 25 -31.65 24.24 28.97
CA PHE A 25 -31.53 23.59 30.27
C PHE A 25 -30.67 22.30 30.24
N VAL A 26 -30.81 21.43 29.25
CA VAL A 26 -30.08 20.15 29.19
C VAL A 26 -28.60 20.36 28.85
N THR A 27 -28.32 21.28 27.92
CA THR A 27 -26.95 21.66 27.55
C THR A 27 -26.22 22.37 28.69
N TYR A 28 -26.93 23.13 29.52
CA TYR A 28 -26.38 23.82 30.70
C TYR A 28 -26.18 22.91 31.92
N HIS A 29 -27.04 21.89 32.10
CA HIS A 29 -27.04 21.04 33.30
C HIS A 29 -26.37 19.66 33.15
N SER A 30 -25.98 19.25 31.93
CA SER A 30 -25.17 18.05 31.71
C SER A 30 -23.80 18.32 31.03
N PRO A 31 -22.89 19.08 31.68
CA PRO A 31 -21.54 19.35 31.15
C PRO A 31 -20.77 18.07 30.81
N ARG A 32 -21.00 17.00 31.57
CA ARG A 32 -20.34 15.71 31.40
C ARG A 32 -20.76 15.03 30.09
N PHE A 33 -22.02 15.17 29.69
CA PHE A 33 -22.52 14.61 28.44
C PHE A 33 -21.92 15.35 27.23
N MET A 34 -21.92 16.68 27.27
CA MET A 34 -21.29 17.51 26.23
C MET A 34 -19.79 17.23 26.10
N LYS A 35 -19.10 17.08 27.23
CA LYS A 35 -17.69 16.69 27.25
C LYS A 35 -17.46 15.35 26.57
N ASN A 36 -18.27 14.33 26.90
CA ASN A 36 -18.14 13.00 26.29
C ASN A 36 -18.38 13.03 24.77
N ILE A 37 -19.36 13.80 24.29
CA ILE A 37 -19.60 13.97 22.84
C ILE A 37 -18.38 14.59 22.18
N TYR A 38 -17.84 15.65 22.78
CA TYR A 38 -16.67 16.32 22.24
C TYR A 38 -15.44 15.39 22.17
N GLU A 39 -15.18 14.64 23.26
CA GLU A 39 -14.09 13.66 23.31
C GLU A 39 -14.27 12.54 22.27
N LEU A 40 -15.49 12.03 22.09
CA LEU A 40 -15.79 11.02 21.07
C LEU A 40 -15.55 11.58 19.66
N ASN A 41 -15.98 12.81 19.40
CA ASN A 41 -15.78 13.46 18.11
C ASN A 41 -14.30 13.67 17.81
N GLN A 42 -13.53 14.04 18.82
CA GLN A 42 -12.08 14.20 18.72
C GLN A 42 -11.39 12.86 18.37
N LEU A 43 -11.72 11.78 19.10
CA LEU A 43 -11.18 10.44 18.84
C LEU A 43 -11.50 9.93 17.43
N ILE A 44 -12.72 10.18 16.94
CA ILE A 44 -13.11 9.75 15.59
C ILE A 44 -12.35 10.54 14.51
N LYS A 45 -12.12 11.84 14.72
CA LYS A 45 -11.29 12.65 13.80
C LYS A 45 -9.86 12.12 13.73
N GLU A 46 -9.24 11.90 14.89
CA GLU A 46 -7.90 11.32 15.01
C GLU A 46 -7.82 9.94 14.35
N HIS A 47 -8.86 9.11 14.50
CA HIS A 47 -8.93 7.82 13.80
C HIS A 47 -8.88 7.98 12.27
N PHE A 48 -9.65 8.90 11.69
CA PHE A 48 -9.63 9.12 10.23
C PHE A 48 -8.29 9.64 9.74
N GLU A 49 -7.63 10.53 10.49
CA GLU A 49 -6.29 11.04 10.19
C GLU A 49 -5.24 9.91 10.23
N LEU A 50 -5.27 9.08 11.28
CA LEU A 50 -4.40 7.92 11.40
C LEU A 50 -4.61 6.90 10.26
N VAL A 51 -5.86 6.68 9.85
CA VAL A 51 -6.16 5.80 8.71
C VAL A 51 -5.62 6.38 7.40
N GLU A 52 -5.73 7.69 7.18
CA GLU A 52 -5.15 8.37 6.01
C GLU A 52 -3.61 8.28 6.01
N GLU A 53 -2.97 8.50 7.15
CA GLU A 53 -1.52 8.39 7.33
C GLU A 53 -1.05 6.94 7.09
N TYR A 54 -1.70 5.97 7.74
CA TYR A 54 -1.39 4.55 7.59
C TYR A 54 -1.54 4.08 6.14
N ASN A 55 -2.60 4.50 5.44
CA ASN A 55 -2.78 4.18 4.02
C ASN A 55 -1.68 4.82 3.15
N THR A 56 -1.26 6.03 3.47
CA THR A 56 -0.14 6.70 2.79
C THR A 56 1.16 5.92 2.98
N LEU A 57 1.42 5.42 4.19
CA LEU A 57 2.57 4.58 4.53
C LEU A 57 2.51 3.18 3.91
N LEU A 58 1.31 2.60 3.78
CA LEU A 58 1.08 1.32 3.12
C LEU A 58 1.22 1.39 1.59
N THR A 59 1.01 2.55 0.99
CA THR A 59 1.06 2.70 -0.48
C THR A 59 2.42 2.25 -1.05
N PRO A 60 3.57 2.64 -0.46
CA PRO A 60 4.86 2.02 -0.74
C PRO A 60 4.87 0.50 -0.54
N CYS A 61 4.40 -0.02 0.59
CA CYS A 61 4.40 -1.47 0.87
C CYS A 61 3.57 -2.28 -0.13
N ASN A 62 2.43 -1.75 -0.59
CA ASN A 62 1.60 -2.37 -1.62
C ASN A 62 2.23 -2.28 -3.01
N ALA A 63 3.00 -1.23 -3.31
CA ALA A 63 3.80 -1.16 -4.53
C ALA A 63 5.00 -2.14 -4.48
N LEU A 64 5.57 -2.37 -3.29
CA LEU A 64 6.65 -3.32 -3.07
C LEU A 64 6.21 -4.78 -3.24
N SER A 65 4.92 -5.09 -3.08
CA SER A 65 4.37 -6.45 -3.23
C SER A 65 3.85 -6.78 -4.62
N GLN A 66 3.86 -5.83 -5.56
CA GLN A 66 3.45 -6.10 -6.94
C GLN A 66 4.61 -6.73 -7.72
N PRO A 67 4.36 -7.81 -8.48
CA PRO A 67 5.36 -8.35 -9.37
C PRO A 67 5.63 -7.37 -10.52
N TYR A 68 6.89 -7.29 -10.94
CA TYR A 68 7.27 -6.54 -12.12
C TYR A 68 6.61 -7.09 -13.37
N LYS A 69 6.30 -6.20 -14.31
CA LYS A 69 6.09 -6.55 -15.72
C LYS A 69 7.44 -6.59 -16.43
N PHE A 70 7.48 -7.19 -17.61
CA PHE A 70 8.74 -7.28 -18.36
C PHE A 70 9.26 -5.90 -18.77
N GLU A 71 8.34 -4.98 -19.06
CA GLU A 71 8.65 -3.60 -19.47
C GLU A 71 9.23 -2.77 -18.32
N ASP A 72 9.05 -3.22 -17.07
CA ASP A 72 9.59 -2.55 -15.88
C ASP A 72 11.09 -2.89 -15.64
N LEU A 73 11.61 -3.93 -16.30
CA LEU A 73 12.98 -4.41 -16.09
C LEU A 73 14.03 -3.45 -16.68
N LYS A 74 15.02 -3.07 -15.85
CA LYS A 74 16.08 -2.12 -16.18
C LYS A 74 17.45 -2.69 -15.81
N LYS A 75 18.46 -2.39 -16.62
CA LYS A 75 19.84 -2.82 -16.36
C LYS A 75 20.34 -2.23 -15.04
N GLY A 76 21.01 -3.05 -14.24
CA GLY A 76 21.54 -2.69 -12.92
C GLY A 76 20.52 -2.78 -11.79
N MET A 77 19.25 -3.11 -12.07
CA MET A 77 18.26 -3.27 -11.01
C MET A 77 18.36 -4.65 -10.35
N TRP A 78 18.11 -4.69 -9.04
CA TRP A 78 18.01 -5.93 -8.28
C TRP A 78 16.56 -6.39 -8.19
N VAL A 79 16.31 -7.66 -8.52
CA VAL A 79 14.99 -8.30 -8.44
C VAL A 79 15.02 -9.48 -7.50
N TRP A 80 13.93 -9.65 -6.75
CA TRP A 80 13.64 -10.87 -6.03
C TRP A 80 12.95 -11.87 -6.96
N ASP A 81 13.53 -13.05 -7.12
CA ASP A 81 12.88 -14.18 -7.78
C ASP A 81 12.10 -14.98 -6.73
N ASN A 82 10.77 -14.92 -6.81
CA ASN A 82 9.89 -15.59 -5.86
C ASN A 82 9.90 -17.13 -6.00
N GLN A 83 10.29 -17.66 -7.16
CA GLN A 83 10.38 -19.10 -7.40
C GLN A 83 11.68 -19.68 -6.84
N LEU A 84 12.80 -19.02 -7.11
CA LEU A 84 14.12 -19.45 -6.63
C LEU A 84 14.44 -18.97 -5.21
N LYS A 85 13.66 -18.03 -4.68
CA LYS A 85 13.89 -17.38 -3.38
C LYS A 85 15.30 -16.77 -3.31
N TRP A 86 15.66 -16.04 -4.38
CA TRP A 86 16.99 -15.44 -4.53
C TRP A 86 16.92 -14.06 -5.20
N CYS A 87 17.92 -13.21 -4.94
CA CYS A 87 18.04 -11.89 -5.55
C CYS A 87 19.02 -11.89 -6.73
N PHE A 88 18.65 -11.25 -7.84
CA PHE A 88 19.48 -11.16 -9.04
C PHE A 88 19.61 -9.71 -9.52
N GLU A 89 20.81 -9.33 -9.99
CA GLU A 89 21.02 -8.07 -10.70
C GLU A 89 20.77 -8.28 -12.20
N ILE A 90 19.92 -7.44 -12.82
CA ILE A 90 19.66 -7.50 -14.26
C ILE A 90 20.83 -6.92 -15.04
N ALA A 91 21.51 -7.76 -15.83
CA ALA A 91 22.59 -7.33 -16.73
C ALA A 91 22.07 -6.86 -18.10
N ILE A 92 21.06 -7.56 -18.65
CA ILE A 92 20.50 -7.28 -19.97
C ILE A 92 18.98 -7.44 -19.90
N CYS A 93 18.22 -6.39 -20.23
CA CYS A 93 16.75 -6.38 -20.10
C CYS A 93 16.01 -7.19 -21.16
N LYS A 94 16.59 -7.33 -22.36
CA LYS A 94 15.96 -8.02 -23.48
C LYS A 94 17.00 -8.77 -24.29
N VAL A 95 16.75 -10.06 -24.49
CA VAL A 95 17.52 -10.94 -25.36
C VAL A 95 16.55 -11.56 -26.37
N GLU A 96 16.90 -11.47 -27.64
CA GLU A 96 16.16 -12.10 -28.73
C GLU A 96 16.97 -13.28 -29.26
N ILE A 97 16.34 -14.44 -29.37
CA ILE A 97 16.95 -15.66 -29.90
C ILE A 97 16.08 -16.15 -31.05
N LYS A 98 16.72 -16.42 -32.20
CA LYS A 98 16.04 -16.94 -33.38
C LYS A 98 15.34 -18.26 -33.06
N GLY A 99 14.05 -18.38 -33.38
CA GLY A 99 13.19 -19.52 -33.06
C GLY A 99 12.49 -19.44 -31.69
N TYR A 100 12.73 -18.39 -30.91
CA TYR A 100 12.11 -18.15 -29.60
C TYR A 100 11.62 -16.69 -29.45
N GLU A 101 11.25 -16.05 -30.56
CA GLU A 101 10.91 -14.63 -30.62
C GLU A 101 9.68 -14.27 -29.76
N ASN A 102 8.84 -15.26 -29.44
CA ASN A 102 7.67 -15.12 -28.57
C ASN A 102 8.02 -15.12 -27.07
N LEU A 103 9.25 -15.49 -26.69
CA LEU A 103 9.69 -15.51 -25.30
C LEU A 103 10.28 -14.17 -24.90
N LYS A 104 9.84 -13.66 -23.74
CA LYS A 104 10.44 -12.49 -23.10
C LYS A 104 11.64 -12.97 -22.29
N MET A 105 12.86 -12.73 -22.79
CA MET A 105 14.08 -13.23 -22.17
C MET A 105 15.01 -12.09 -21.74
N PHE A 106 15.76 -12.28 -20.66
CA PHE A 106 16.69 -11.31 -20.10
C PHE A 106 17.89 -12.03 -19.48
N LYS A 107 18.99 -11.32 -19.18
CA LYS A 107 20.15 -11.90 -18.47
C LYS A 107 20.35 -11.26 -17.12
N VAL A 108 20.71 -12.07 -16.14
CA VAL A 108 21.09 -11.66 -14.79
C VAL A 108 22.54 -11.97 -14.51
N LYS A 109 23.16 -11.25 -13.58
CA LYS A 109 24.48 -11.57 -13.04
C LYS A 109 24.37 -12.56 -11.89
N ASN A 110 25.23 -13.56 -11.90
CA ASN A 110 25.50 -14.41 -10.75
C ASN A 110 26.60 -13.80 -9.86
N TYR A 111 26.87 -14.43 -8.72
CA TYR A 111 27.92 -14.00 -7.79
C TYR A 111 29.34 -14.04 -8.39
N ASP A 112 29.58 -14.93 -9.34
CA ASP A 112 30.86 -15.09 -10.04
C ASP A 112 30.98 -14.23 -11.31
N ASP A 113 30.14 -13.19 -11.44
CA ASP A 113 30.01 -12.32 -12.62
C ASP A 113 29.57 -13.01 -13.92
N SER A 114 29.27 -14.31 -13.89
CA SER A 114 28.71 -15.01 -15.04
C SER A 114 27.26 -14.56 -15.32
N LEU A 115 26.84 -14.66 -16.59
CA LEU A 115 25.51 -14.25 -17.01
C LEU A 115 24.59 -15.46 -17.23
N THR A 116 23.49 -15.51 -16.48
CA THR A 116 22.43 -16.50 -16.67
C THR A 116 21.33 -15.92 -17.55
N LEU A 117 20.91 -16.68 -18.57
CA LEU A 117 19.74 -16.37 -19.39
C LEU A 117 18.47 -16.82 -18.65
N MET A 118 17.51 -15.92 -18.52
CA MET A 118 16.24 -16.17 -17.86
C MET A 118 15.07 -15.90 -18.80
N ILE A 119 14.02 -16.69 -18.66
CA ILE A 119 12.71 -16.44 -19.28
C ILE A 119 11.87 -15.68 -18.26
N PHE A 120 11.22 -14.60 -18.70
CA PHE A 120 10.32 -13.83 -17.88
C PHE A 120 8.98 -14.55 -17.74
N GLU A 121 8.54 -14.70 -16.49
CA GLU A 121 7.26 -15.27 -16.12
C GLU A 121 6.47 -14.25 -15.31
N LYS A 122 5.18 -14.11 -15.62
CA LYS A 122 4.28 -13.22 -14.89
C LYS A 122 4.19 -13.68 -13.42
N ASN A 123 4.24 -12.74 -12.48
CA ASN A 123 4.16 -13.00 -11.04
C ASN A 123 5.38 -13.75 -10.44
N ARG A 124 6.54 -13.69 -11.08
CA ARG A 124 7.79 -14.30 -10.55
C ARG A 124 8.77 -13.31 -9.97
N PHE A 125 8.97 -12.17 -10.64
CA PHE A 125 9.99 -11.20 -10.27
C PHE A 125 9.36 -10.03 -9.52
N TYR A 126 9.91 -9.69 -8.36
CA TYR A 126 9.40 -8.66 -7.46
C TYR A 126 10.50 -7.66 -7.08
N PRO A 127 10.14 -6.50 -6.51
CA PRO A 127 11.08 -5.61 -5.84
C PRO A 127 11.91 -6.35 -4.79
N VAL A 128 13.20 -6.01 -4.67
CA VAL A 128 14.15 -6.68 -3.75
C VAL A 128 13.68 -6.67 -2.30
N GLN A 129 12.87 -5.69 -1.90
CA GLN A 129 12.30 -5.58 -0.56
C GLN A 129 11.41 -6.78 -0.20
N MET A 130 10.82 -7.47 -1.18
CA MET A 130 10.05 -8.71 -0.96
C MET A 130 10.90 -9.85 -0.40
N ALA A 131 12.23 -9.81 -0.56
CA ALA A 131 13.14 -10.77 0.08
C ALA A 131 13.09 -10.69 1.62
N ASN A 132 12.73 -9.52 2.16
CA ASN A 132 12.67 -9.26 3.61
C ASN A 132 11.25 -9.38 4.18
N VAL A 133 10.24 -9.59 3.32
CA VAL A 133 8.86 -9.80 3.78
C VAL A 133 8.79 -11.21 4.37
N ARG A 134 8.86 -11.29 5.69
CA ARG A 134 8.51 -12.49 6.44
C ARG A 134 7.00 -12.65 6.35
N CYS A 135 6.51 -13.40 5.38
CA CYS A 135 5.15 -13.92 5.44
C CYS A 135 5.12 -14.95 6.58
N GLU A 136 4.72 -14.52 7.78
CA GLU A 136 4.20 -15.39 8.83
C GLU A 136 2.71 -15.69 8.56
#